data_AF-A0A433HGI9-F1
#
_entry.id   AF-A0A433HGI9-F1
#
_cell.length_a   1.000
_cell.length_b   1.000
_cell.length_c   1.000
_cell.angle_alpha   90.00
_cell.angle_beta   90.00
_cell.angle_gamma   90.00
#
_symmetry.space_group_name_H-M   'P 1'
#
loop_
_entity.id
_entity.type
_entity.pdbx_description
1 polymer ?
#
loop_
_entity_poly.entity_id
_entity_poly.type
_entity_poly.pdbx_seq_one_letter_code
_entity_poly.pdbx_strand_id
1 'polypeptide(L)'
;MSLNAELMAEYEAAKEVMRAHHNKEQEIEWHKPIFFDDYTLPPFPVHVFPRWLRNYVEGVAESTQTPVDAPGMAAISVLSTALAKQFYVRLTGEWSESLNTYTILALPPGNRKSSVFKALQEPVTHYEKEERERLAKKVSEQKAKLKAKQKD
;
A
#
# COMPACT_ATOMS: atom_id res chain seq x y z
N MET A 1 -22.62 -59.90 7.56
CA MET A 1 -22.41 -59.12 6.33
C MET A 1 -23.30 -57.86 6.29
N SER A 2 -23.75 -57.28 7.42
CA SER A 2 -24.67 -56.11 7.42
C SER A 2 -24.11 -54.82 8.04
N LEU A 3 -23.02 -54.86 8.83
CA LEU A 3 -22.53 -53.69 9.56
C LEU A 3 -22.03 -52.55 8.64
N ASN A 4 -21.42 -52.91 7.50
CA ASN A 4 -20.94 -51.91 6.52
C ASN A 4 -22.07 -51.29 5.69
N ALA A 5 -23.18 -52.02 5.48
CA ALA A 5 -24.30 -51.51 4.70
C ALA A 5 -25.10 -50.47 5.49
N GLU A 6 -25.32 -50.73 6.79
CA GLU A 6 -25.97 -49.81 7.71
C GLU A 6 -25.14 -48.54 7.93
N LEU A 7 -23.82 -48.67 8.15
CA LEU A 7 -22.92 -47.54 8.34
C LEU A 7 -22.85 -46.63 7.09
N MET A 8 -22.86 -47.22 5.89
CA MET A 8 -22.87 -46.45 4.64
C MET A 8 -24.22 -45.78 4.37
N ALA A 9 -25.32 -46.40 4.79
CA ALA A 9 -26.66 -45.79 4.72
C ALA A 9 -26.79 -44.61 5.69
N GLU A 10 -26.28 -44.73 6.91
CA GLU A 10 -26.20 -43.62 7.87
C GLU A 10 -25.31 -42.48 7.34
N TYR A 11 -24.18 -42.80 6.72
CA TYR A 11 -23.29 -41.81 6.12
C TYR A 11 -23.93 -41.04 4.97
N GLU A 12 -24.60 -41.72 4.03
CA GLU A 12 -25.29 -41.03 2.94
C GLU A 12 -26.51 -40.23 3.43
N ALA A 13 -27.25 -40.73 4.43
CA ALA A 13 -28.33 -39.96 5.06
C ALA A 13 -27.80 -38.69 5.75
N ALA A 14 -26.70 -38.78 6.50
CA ALA A 14 -26.05 -37.63 7.13
C ALA A 14 -25.51 -36.64 6.10
N LYS A 15 -25.00 -37.14 4.96
CA LYS A 15 -24.50 -36.33 3.85
C LYS A 15 -25.62 -35.63 3.08
N GLU A 16 -26.79 -36.26 2.92
CA GLU A 16 -27.99 -35.61 2.38
C GLU A 16 -28.54 -34.54 3.32
N VAL A 17 -28.59 -34.80 4.62
CA VAL A 17 -28.98 -33.79 5.63
C VAL A 17 -28.01 -32.60 5.62
N MET A 18 -26.69 -32.85 5.56
CA MET A 18 -25.70 -31.79 5.44
C MET A 18 -25.81 -31.02 4.12
N ARG A 19 -26.08 -31.70 2.99
CA ARG A 19 -26.38 -31.05 1.70
C ARG A 19 -27.64 -30.20 1.77
N ALA A 20 -28.71 -30.69 2.39
CA ALA A 20 -29.97 -29.96 2.55
C ALA A 20 -29.79 -28.71 3.44
N HIS A 21 -28.93 -28.78 4.46
CA HIS A 21 -28.54 -27.62 5.26
C HIS A 21 -27.68 -26.61 4.49
N HIS A 22 -26.81 -27.08 3.58
CA HIS A 22 -26.01 -26.21 2.72
C HIS A 22 -26.82 -25.57 1.59
N ASN A 23 -27.93 -26.21 1.19
CA ASN A 23 -28.85 -25.75 0.14
C ASN A 23 -30.06 -24.97 0.69
N LYS A 24 -30.13 -24.74 2.00
CA LYS A 24 -30.88 -23.61 2.53
C LYS A 24 -30.08 -22.37 2.15
N GLU A 25 -30.32 -21.87 0.94
CA GLU A 25 -30.11 -20.47 0.63
C GLU A 25 -30.80 -19.70 1.76
N GLN A 26 -30.05 -19.31 2.79
CA GLN A 26 -30.47 -18.20 3.61
C GLN A 26 -30.58 -17.06 2.60
N GLU A 27 -31.80 -16.67 2.25
CA GLU A 27 -32.05 -15.41 1.58
C GLU A 27 -31.41 -14.35 2.47
N ILE A 28 -30.18 -13.97 2.15
CA ILE A 28 -29.51 -12.85 2.80
C ILE A 28 -30.30 -11.63 2.33
N GLU A 29 -31.21 -11.17 3.18
CA GLU A 29 -31.96 -9.96 2.94
C GLU A 29 -30.99 -8.77 3.01
N TRP A 30 -30.53 -8.33 1.84
CA TRP A 30 -29.70 -7.15 1.75
C TRP A 30 -30.51 -5.92 2.16
N HIS A 31 -30.23 -5.40 3.36
CA HIS A 31 -30.75 -4.11 3.75
C HIS A 31 -30.20 -3.00 2.84
N LYS A 32 -30.96 -1.90 2.73
CA LYS A 32 -30.49 -0.71 2.00
C LYS A 32 -29.14 -0.28 2.57
N PRO A 33 -28.13 0.02 1.73
CA PRO A 33 -26.87 0.57 2.20
C PRO A 33 -27.12 1.78 3.09
N ILE A 34 -26.45 1.82 4.24
CA ILE A 34 -26.41 3.01 5.08
C ILE A 34 -25.43 3.97 4.40
N PHE A 35 -25.91 5.16 4.05
CA PHE A 35 -25.03 6.19 3.49
C PHE A 35 -24.06 6.70 4.56
N PHE A 36 -22.84 7.03 4.15
CA PHE A 36 -21.94 7.78 5.01
C PHE A 36 -22.51 9.18 5.24
N ASP A 37 -22.36 9.71 6.45
CA ASP A 37 -22.71 11.09 6.72
C ASP A 37 -21.73 12.02 5.98
N ASP A 38 -22.25 13.11 5.41
CA ASP A 38 -21.41 14.18 4.86
C ASP A 38 -20.90 15.07 6.00
N TYR A 39 -19.62 14.95 6.31
CA TYR A 39 -18.94 15.84 7.25
C TYR A 39 -18.15 16.92 6.51
N THR A 40 -18.23 18.16 6.99
CA THR A 40 -17.27 19.20 6.59
C THR A 40 -15.96 18.96 7.31
N LEU A 41 -14.97 18.43 6.60
CA LEU A 41 -13.63 18.17 7.14
C LEU A 41 -12.74 19.43 7.10
N PRO A 42 -11.78 19.58 8.02
CA PRO A 42 -10.79 20.65 7.92
C PRO A 42 -9.95 20.49 6.64
N PRO A 43 -9.45 21.60 6.08
CA PRO A 43 -8.60 21.54 4.90
C PRO A 43 -7.28 20.82 5.20
N PHE A 44 -6.67 20.23 4.18
CA PHE A 44 -5.38 19.57 4.31
C PHE A 44 -4.32 20.55 4.84
N PRO A 45 -3.61 20.22 5.93
CA PRO A 45 -2.77 21.18 6.64
C PRO A 45 -1.39 21.31 6.00
N VAL A 46 -1.31 21.82 4.76
CA VAL A 46 -0.05 21.91 3.98
C VAL A 46 1.06 22.69 4.72
N HIS A 47 0.67 23.54 5.67
CA HIS A 47 1.58 24.33 6.49
C HIS A 47 2.42 23.50 7.48
N VAL A 48 2.09 22.24 7.73
CA VAL A 48 2.93 21.37 8.59
C VAL A 48 4.24 21.01 7.92
N PHE A 49 4.33 21.11 6.59
CA PHE A 49 5.56 20.83 5.87
C PHE A 49 6.59 21.94 6.03
N PRO A 50 7.90 21.58 6.05
CA PRO A 50 8.98 22.55 5.89
C PRO A 50 8.80 23.38 4.62
N ARG A 51 9.26 24.64 4.64
CA ARG A 51 9.02 25.61 3.56
C ARG A 51 9.30 25.07 2.17
N TRP A 52 10.43 24.39 1.98
CA TRP A 52 10.82 23.84 0.67
C TRP A 52 9.80 22.81 0.16
N LEU A 53 9.32 21.93 1.04
CA LEU A 53 8.40 20.87 0.67
C LEU A 53 7.00 21.41 0.45
N ARG A 54 6.57 22.35 1.30
CA ARG A 54 5.31 23.08 1.13
C ARG A 54 5.22 23.72 -0.25
N ASN A 55 6.24 24.51 -0.61
CA ASN A 55 6.30 25.17 -1.92
C ASN A 55 6.24 24.17 -3.07
N TYR A 56 6.92 23.01 -2.93
CA TYR A 56 6.89 21.98 -3.97
C TYR A 56 5.51 21.32 -4.09
N VAL A 57 4.90 20.96 -2.96
CA VAL A 57 3.54 20.38 -2.91
C VAL A 57 2.51 21.34 -3.51
N GLU A 58 2.55 22.61 -3.14
CA GLU A 58 1.66 23.66 -3.68
C GLU A 58 1.88 23.85 -5.19
N GLY A 59 3.14 23.94 -5.64
CA GLY A 59 3.45 24.08 -7.06
C GLY A 59 3.08 22.86 -7.90
N VAL A 60 3.20 21.65 -7.37
CA VAL A 60 2.72 20.42 -8.03
C VAL A 60 1.19 20.42 -8.09
N ALA A 61 0.50 20.81 -7.02
CA ALA A 61 -0.95 20.92 -7.00
C ALA A 61 -1.44 21.90 -8.08
N GLU A 62 -0.83 23.09 -8.15
CA GLU A 62 -1.15 24.12 -9.13
C GLU A 62 -0.87 23.65 -10.57
N SER A 63 0.34 23.16 -10.86
CA SER A 63 0.71 22.72 -12.22
C SER A 63 -0.11 21.53 -12.70
N THR A 64 -0.43 20.59 -11.81
CA THR A 64 -1.25 19.42 -12.15
C THR A 64 -2.74 19.71 -12.06
N GLN A 65 -3.18 20.86 -11.55
CA GLN A 65 -4.59 21.17 -11.32
C GLN A 65 -5.26 20.08 -10.47
N THR A 66 -4.59 19.67 -9.39
CA THR A 66 -5.10 18.69 -8.42
C THR A 66 -5.25 19.33 -7.03
N PRO A 67 -6.12 18.79 -6.17
CA PRO A 67 -6.20 19.25 -4.78
C PRO A 67 -4.85 19.08 -4.07
N VAL A 68 -4.52 19.98 -3.14
CA VAL A 68 -3.18 20.05 -2.51
C VAL A 68 -2.83 18.82 -1.64
N ASP A 69 -3.84 18.10 -1.18
CA ASP A 69 -3.67 16.84 -0.46
C ASP A 69 -3.06 15.73 -1.34
N ALA A 70 -3.31 15.74 -2.65
CA ALA A 70 -2.78 14.73 -3.57
C ALA A 70 -1.23 14.72 -3.62
N PRO A 71 -0.55 15.83 -3.95
CA PRO A 71 0.90 15.91 -3.84
C PRO A 71 1.39 15.86 -2.38
N GLY A 72 0.60 16.33 -1.41
CA GLY A 72 0.95 16.24 0.02
C GLY A 72 1.07 14.79 0.50
N MET A 73 0.11 13.93 0.15
CA MET A 73 0.13 12.51 0.48
C MET A 73 1.21 11.76 -0.30
N ALA A 74 1.43 12.11 -1.58
CA ALA A 74 2.52 11.54 -2.37
C ALA A 74 3.91 11.89 -1.82
N ALA A 75 4.10 13.12 -1.31
CA ALA A 75 5.33 13.53 -0.65
C ALA A 75 5.63 12.66 0.59
N ILE A 76 4.62 12.38 1.42
CA ILE A 76 4.76 11.50 2.59
C ILE A 76 5.18 10.09 2.15
N SER A 77 4.60 9.54 1.08
CA SER A 77 5.00 8.22 0.54
C SER A 77 6.46 8.17 0.10
N VAL A 78 6.92 9.23 -0.58
CA VAL A 78 8.30 9.32 -1.08
C VAL A 78 9.29 9.45 0.07
N LEU A 79 8.98 10.29 1.07
CA LEU A 79 9.78 10.40 2.29
C LEU A 79 9.81 9.08 3.08
N SER A 80 8.67 8.41 3.22
CA SER A 80 8.56 7.08 3.82
C SER A 80 9.53 6.09 3.16
N THR A 81 9.66 6.13 1.84
CA THR A 81 10.61 5.29 1.08
C THR A 81 12.06 5.62 1.43
N ALA A 82 12.42 6.91 1.47
CA ALA A 82 13.78 7.35 1.79
C ALA A 82 14.19 7.05 3.24
N LEU A 83 13.22 7.08 4.17
CA LEU A 83 13.44 6.88 5.61
C LEU A 83 13.26 5.42 6.04
N ALA A 84 12.95 4.52 5.09
CA ALA A 84 12.63 3.15 5.39
C ALA A 84 13.78 2.45 6.14
N LYS A 85 13.44 1.86 7.30
CA LYS A 85 14.38 1.18 8.22
C LYS A 85 15.50 2.07 8.79
N GLN A 86 15.42 3.39 8.63
CA GLN A 86 16.44 4.33 9.13
C GLN A 86 16.07 4.88 10.52
N PHE A 87 14.79 5.17 10.75
CA PHE A 87 14.34 5.88 11.95
C PHE A 87 13.04 5.32 12.52
N TYR A 88 12.89 5.51 13.84
CA TYR A 88 11.66 5.30 14.59
C TYR A 88 11.31 6.58 15.36
N VAL A 89 10.02 6.86 15.51
CA VAL A 89 9.52 8.00 16.30
C VAL A 89 8.91 7.47 17.59
N ARG A 90 9.39 7.98 18.72
CA ARG A 90 8.83 7.68 20.04
C ARG A 90 7.66 8.61 20.31
N LEU A 91 6.45 8.04 20.38
CA LEU A 91 5.21 8.78 20.64
C LEU A 91 4.95 8.92 22.15
N THR A 92 5.21 7.85 22.90
CA THR A 92 5.11 7.81 24.37
C THR A 92 6.29 7.01 24.95
N GLY A 93 6.38 6.90 26.28
CA GLY A 93 7.48 6.22 26.96
C GLY A 93 7.83 4.84 26.37
N GLU A 94 6.82 4.01 26.09
CA GLU A 94 7.03 2.65 25.56
C GLU A 94 6.66 2.50 24.08
N TRP A 95 5.91 3.45 23.51
CA TRP A 95 5.42 3.36 22.14
C TRP A 95 6.36 4.04 21.14
N SER A 96 6.88 3.25 20.21
CA SER A 96 7.66 3.74 19.07
C SER A 96 7.06 3.21 17.77
N GLU A 97 6.96 4.09 16.77
CA GLU A 97 6.43 3.78 15.45
C GLU A 97 7.52 3.92 14.38
N SER A 98 7.44 3.08 13.35
CA SER A 98 8.27 3.22 12.16
C SER A 98 7.76 4.38 11.29
N LEU A 99 8.67 5.04 10.58
CA LEU A 99 8.31 6.07 9.60
C LEU A 99 7.75 5.50 8.28
N ASN A 100 7.66 4.17 8.17
CA ASN A 100 7.10 3.48 7.01
C ASN A 100 5.58 3.73 6.91
N THR A 101 5.21 4.81 6.22
CA THR A 101 3.83 5.19 5.96
C THR A 101 3.36 4.62 4.63
N TYR A 102 2.17 4.01 4.63
CA TYR A 102 1.47 3.54 3.44
C TYR A 102 0.27 4.45 3.19
N THR A 103 0.16 5.01 1.99
CA THR A 103 -0.91 5.95 1.64
C THR A 103 -1.69 5.44 0.44
N ILE A 104 -2.96 5.84 0.36
CA ILE A 104 -3.83 5.61 -0.78
C ILE A 104 -4.31 6.98 -1.27
N LEU A 105 -4.13 7.25 -2.56
CA LEU A 105 -4.64 8.45 -3.20
C LEU A 105 -5.90 8.11 -4.01
N ALA A 106 -7.07 8.49 -3.47
CA ALA A 106 -8.35 8.30 -4.12
C ALA A 106 -8.76 9.58 -4.87
N LEU A 107 -8.52 9.61 -6.18
CA LEU A 107 -9.10 10.62 -7.08
C LEU A 107 -9.94 9.90 -8.16
N PRO A 108 -10.90 10.55 -8.82
CA PRO A 108 -11.59 9.94 -9.96
C PRO A 108 -10.61 9.66 -11.13
N PRO A 109 -10.90 8.71 -12.02
CA PRO A 109 -10.10 8.48 -13.23
C PRO A 109 -9.85 9.78 -14.01
N GLY A 110 -8.72 9.89 -14.71
CA GLY A 110 -8.35 11.09 -15.48
C GLY A 110 -7.85 12.30 -14.67
N ASN A 111 -7.94 12.29 -13.34
CA ASN A 111 -7.52 13.42 -12.49
C ASN A 111 -6.01 13.42 -12.17
N ARG A 112 -5.17 13.13 -13.17
CA ARG A 112 -3.71 13.36 -13.14
C ARG A 112 -2.93 12.76 -11.95
N LYS A 113 -3.49 11.74 -11.27
CA LYS A 113 -2.82 10.94 -10.23
C LYS A 113 -1.40 10.54 -10.63
N SER A 114 -1.24 9.97 -11.82
CA SER A 114 0.06 9.52 -12.33
C SER A 114 1.05 10.68 -12.51
N SER A 115 0.58 11.86 -12.90
CA SER A 115 1.42 13.05 -13.05
C SER A 115 1.93 13.55 -11.70
N VAL A 116 1.07 13.57 -10.68
CA VAL A 116 1.46 13.90 -9.30
C VAL A 116 2.52 12.92 -8.79
N PHE A 117 2.26 11.61 -8.88
CA PHE A 117 3.22 10.60 -8.42
C PHE A 117 4.55 10.69 -9.17
N LYS A 118 4.53 10.91 -10.49
CA LYS A 118 5.74 11.05 -11.29
C LYS A 118 6.59 12.24 -10.81
N ALA A 119 5.98 13.40 -10.58
CA ALA A 119 6.71 14.58 -10.11
C ALA A 119 7.36 14.36 -8.74
N LEU A 120 6.66 13.70 -7.81
CA LEU A 120 7.19 13.44 -6.47
C LEU A 120 8.24 12.32 -6.46
N GLN A 121 8.12 11.32 -7.34
CA GLN A 121 9.06 10.19 -7.43
C GLN A 121 10.33 10.51 -8.21
N GLU A 122 10.29 11.50 -9.11
CA GLU A 122 11.41 11.87 -9.99
C GLU A 122 12.74 12.04 -9.23
N PRO A 123 12.82 12.77 -8.10
CA PRO A 123 14.07 12.92 -7.35
C PRO A 123 14.67 11.59 -6.89
N VAL A 124 13.85 10.65 -6.42
CA VAL A 124 14.31 9.32 -5.97
C VAL A 124 14.81 8.52 -7.16
N THR A 125 14.04 8.45 -8.23
CA THR A 125 14.43 7.69 -9.42
C THR A 125 15.67 8.27 -10.12
N HIS A 126 15.85 9.59 -10.09
CA HIS A 126 17.05 10.26 -10.58
C HIS A 126 18.27 9.86 -9.75
N TYR A 127 18.18 9.96 -8.42
CA TYR A 127 19.25 9.55 -7.51
C TYR A 127 19.61 8.07 -7.68
N GLU A 128 18.61 7.18 -7.81
CA GLU A 128 18.83 5.76 -8.07
C GLU A 128 19.60 5.51 -9.37
N LYS A 129 19.31 6.28 -10.43
CA LYS A 129 20.02 6.20 -11.71
C LYS A 129 21.48 6.62 -11.55
N GLU A 130 21.74 7.77 -10.91
CA GLU A 130 23.09 8.27 -10.67
C GLU A 130 23.93 7.29 -9.83
N GLU A 131 23.35 6.75 -8.76
CA GLU A 131 24.05 5.78 -7.90
C GLU A 131 24.32 4.45 -8.62
N ARG A 132 23.41 4.01 -9.49
CA ARG A 132 23.62 2.82 -10.33
C ARG A 132 24.83 3.00 -11.24
N GLU A 133 24.94 4.15 -11.89
CA GLU A 133 26.06 4.49 -12.77
C GLU A 133 27.37 4.59 -11.97
N ARG A 134 27.35 5.29 -10.83
CA ARG A 134 28.51 5.42 -9.92
C ARG A 134 29.02 4.06 -9.43
N LEU A 135 28.12 3.15 -9.08
CA LEU A 135 28.45 1.86 -8.47
C LEU A 135 28.72 0.74 -9.50
N ALA A 136 28.49 0.97 -10.80
CA ALA A 136 28.53 -0.06 -11.84
C ALA A 136 29.83 -0.88 -11.83
N LYS A 137 30.99 -0.22 -11.73
CA LYS A 137 32.30 -0.88 -11.67
C LYS A 137 32.43 -1.79 -10.44
N LYS A 138 32.14 -1.24 -9.26
CA LYS A 138 32.23 -1.97 -7.98
C LYS A 138 31.30 -3.19 -7.96
N VAL A 139 30.09 -3.04 -8.49
CA VAL A 139 29.12 -4.14 -8.61
C VAL A 139 29.64 -5.25 -9.54
N SER A 140 30.24 -4.88 -10.68
CA SER A 140 30.83 -5.86 -11.61
C SER A 140 31.95 -6.67 -10.95
N GLU A 141 32.88 -5.99 -10.27
CA GLU A 141 33.99 -6.64 -9.55
C GLU A 141 33.49 -7.58 -8.45
N GLN A 142 32.51 -7.15 -7.65
CA GLN A 142 31.92 -7.99 -6.60
C GLN A 142 31.18 -9.21 -7.18
N LYS A 143 30.45 -9.05 -8.29
CA LYS A 143 29.80 -10.18 -8.97
C LYS A 143 30.81 -11.19 -9.49
N ALA A 144 31.95 -10.74 -10.04
CA ALA A 144 33.02 -11.64 -10.48
C ALA A 144 33.63 -12.42 -9.31
N LYS A 145 33.90 -11.74 -8.19
CA LYS A 145 34.41 -12.38 -6.95
C LYS A 145 33.43 -13.41 -6.39
N LEU A 146 32.13 -13.10 -6.37
CA LEU A 146 31.09 -14.02 -5.89
C LEU A 146 31.04 -15.30 -6.75
N LYS A 147 31.12 -15.15 -8.08
CA LYS A 147 31.13 -16.29 -9.02
C LYS A 147 32.36 -17.18 -8.86
N ALA A 148 33.52 -16.61 -8.56
CA ALA A 148 34.72 -17.39 -8.28
C ALA A 148 34.54 -18.24 -7.01
N LYS A 149 34.07 -17.64 -5.92
CA LYS A 149 33.82 -18.33 -4.64
C LYS A 149 32.72 -19.40 -4.67
N GLN A 150 31.81 -19.35 -5.62
CA GLN A 150 30.73 -20.35 -5.79
C GLN A 150 31.17 -21.55 -6.64
N LYS A 151 32.32 -21.46 -7.30
CA LYS A 151 32.89 -22.55 -8.10
C LYS A 151 33.91 -23.39 -7.34
N ASP A 152 34.41 -22.87 -6.21
CA ASP A 152 35.23 -23.60 -5.23
C ASP A 152 34.32 -24.31 -4.22
#